data_AF-A0A7D5K825-F1
#
_entry.id   AF-A0A7D5K825-F1
#
_cell.length_a   1.000
_cell.length_b   1.000
_cell.length_c   1.000
_cell.angle_alpha   90.00
_cell.angle_beta   90.00
_cell.angle_gamma   90.00
#
_symmetry.space_group_name_H-M   'P 1'
#
loop_
_entity.id
_entity.type
_entity.pdbx_description
1 polymer ?
#
loop_
_entity_poly.entity_id
_entity_poly.type
_entity_poly.pdbx_seq_one_letter_code
_entity_poly.pdbx_strand_id
1 'polypeptide(L)'
;MQSEQAARDALEPHADGVPFEELARDFLEYRRWTGDDPLLLVAEAAAASTGQRFVDGIKPAVERFRDAFVAADRVTSFASLAALDVEDEDLVAAFGAERKRRVLCEIAHIFADSSIDDDLHALVDWAQSADHYRYVDDPIGAVSGVGPATFQYLRQLAGVPTVAPDPTIERLLLAVDDDLDASPIETTTDLRTIASCEWLAFISDFSPLELDCIAWWTATDPDERDAVLEAVRDA
;
A
#
# COMPACT_ATOMS: atom_id res chain seq x y z
N MET A 1 -24.98 6.27 17.62
CA MET A 1 -26.30 5.91 17.07
C MET A 1 -26.75 6.78 15.88
N GLN A 2 -27.13 8.06 16.03
CA GLN A 2 -27.54 8.86 14.85
C GLN A 2 -26.38 9.13 13.87
N SER A 3 -25.19 9.43 14.38
CA SER A 3 -23.98 9.66 13.57
C SER A 3 -23.44 8.38 12.91
N GLU A 4 -23.54 7.24 13.60
CA GLU A 4 -23.14 5.93 13.08
C GLU A 4 -24.01 5.50 11.91
N GLN A 5 -25.34 5.61 12.05
CA GLN A 5 -26.26 5.27 10.97
C GLN A 5 -26.06 6.20 9.77
N ALA A 6 -25.91 7.50 10.00
CA ALA A 6 -25.67 8.46 8.92
C ALA A 6 -24.37 8.17 8.15
N ALA A 7 -23.27 7.85 8.84
CA ALA A 7 -22.01 7.48 8.19
C ALA A 7 -22.11 6.18 7.40
N ARG A 8 -22.86 5.19 7.90
CA ARG A 8 -23.15 3.96 7.15
C ARG A 8 -23.99 4.25 5.90
N ASP A 9 -25.07 5.01 6.04
CA ASP A 9 -25.96 5.37 4.94
C ASP A 9 -25.21 6.18 3.85
N ALA A 10 -24.23 7.00 4.24
CA ALA A 10 -23.36 7.74 3.31
C ALA A 10 -22.32 6.83 2.61
N LEU A 11 -21.80 5.81 3.29
CA LEU A 11 -20.80 4.88 2.72
C LEU A 11 -21.42 3.76 1.88
N GLU A 12 -22.64 3.31 2.21
CA GLU A 12 -23.29 2.16 1.58
C GLU A 12 -23.42 2.28 0.05
N PRO A 13 -23.77 3.44 -0.55
CA PRO A 13 -23.79 3.61 -2.00
C PRO A 13 -22.42 3.42 -2.67
N HIS A 14 -21.33 3.68 -1.96
CA HIS A 14 -19.96 3.50 -2.47
C HIS A 14 -19.48 2.06 -2.31
N ALA A 15 -19.97 1.36 -1.28
CA ALA A 15 -19.64 -0.04 -1.01
C ALA A 15 -20.48 -1.03 -1.84
N ASP A 16 -21.63 -0.61 -2.36
CA ASP A 16 -22.53 -1.48 -3.13
C ASP A 16 -21.84 -2.07 -4.37
N GLY A 17 -21.89 -3.40 -4.50
CA GLY A 17 -21.23 -4.14 -5.58
C GLY A 17 -19.70 -4.16 -5.52
N VAL A 18 -19.08 -3.66 -4.45
CA VAL A 18 -17.63 -3.71 -4.24
C VAL A 18 -17.26 -4.94 -3.41
N PRO A 19 -16.32 -5.80 -3.85
CA PRO A 19 -15.87 -6.95 -3.06
C PRO A 19 -14.83 -6.55 -1.99
N PHE A 20 -15.09 -5.48 -1.23
CA PHE A 20 -14.09 -4.86 -0.35
C PHE A 20 -13.61 -5.78 0.78
N GLU A 21 -14.48 -6.65 1.32
CA GLU A 21 -14.08 -7.62 2.37
C GLU A 21 -13.09 -8.66 1.83
N GLU A 22 -13.26 -9.09 0.57
CA GLU A 22 -12.36 -10.04 -0.09
C GLU A 22 -11.03 -9.36 -0.42
N LEU A 23 -11.07 -8.17 -1.01
CA LEU A 23 -9.87 -7.38 -1.30
C LEU A 23 -9.05 -7.08 -0.04
N ALA A 24 -9.70 -6.64 1.05
CA ALA A 24 -9.02 -6.38 2.31
C ALA A 24 -8.43 -7.68 2.89
N ARG A 25 -9.14 -8.80 2.81
CA ARG A 25 -8.63 -10.11 3.25
C ARG A 25 -7.40 -10.54 2.45
N ASP A 26 -7.36 -10.28 1.14
CA ASP A 26 -6.23 -10.67 0.30
C ASP A 26 -4.93 -9.96 0.70
N PHE A 27 -5.00 -8.70 1.14
CA PHE A 27 -3.86 -8.02 1.76
C PHE A 27 -3.44 -8.67 3.08
N LEU A 28 -4.40 -8.92 3.98
CA LEU A 28 -4.13 -9.43 5.33
C LEU A 28 -3.61 -10.88 5.33
N GLU A 29 -3.99 -11.67 4.33
CA GLU A 29 -3.63 -13.09 4.21
C GLU A 29 -2.56 -13.33 3.12
N TYR A 30 -1.94 -12.27 2.60
CA TYR A 30 -0.93 -12.32 1.54
C TYR A 30 -1.38 -13.09 0.29
N ARG A 31 -2.68 -13.10 -0.02
CA ARG A 31 -3.24 -13.71 -1.23
C ARG A 31 -3.16 -12.74 -2.40
N ARG A 32 -1.97 -12.20 -2.60
CA ARG A 32 -1.65 -11.32 -3.73
C ARG A 32 -0.73 -12.05 -4.68
N TRP A 33 -0.61 -11.53 -5.88
CA TRP A 33 0.33 -12.03 -6.88
C TRP A 33 1.81 -11.93 -6.44
N THR A 34 2.11 -11.04 -5.51
CA THR A 34 3.40 -10.92 -4.81
C THR A 34 3.57 -11.93 -3.67
N GLY A 35 2.49 -12.58 -3.23
CA GLY A 35 2.47 -13.52 -2.11
C GLY A 35 2.88 -12.87 -0.79
N ASP A 36 3.55 -13.65 0.04
CA ASP A 36 4.19 -13.22 1.28
C ASP A 36 5.72 -12.99 1.13
N ASP A 37 6.23 -12.91 -0.11
CA ASP A 37 7.66 -12.67 -0.35
C ASP A 37 8.02 -11.22 -0.01
N PRO A 38 8.80 -10.96 1.04
CA PRO A 38 9.09 -9.60 1.52
C PRO A 38 9.85 -8.76 0.49
N LEU A 39 10.63 -9.38 -0.41
CA LEU A 39 11.32 -8.68 -1.49
C LEU A 39 10.33 -8.14 -2.51
N LEU A 40 9.29 -8.91 -2.82
CA LEU A 40 8.23 -8.51 -3.76
C LEU A 40 7.30 -7.47 -3.15
N LEU A 41 7.02 -7.54 -1.84
CA LEU A 41 6.24 -6.52 -1.13
C LEU A 41 6.96 -5.16 -1.15
N VAL A 42 8.26 -5.12 -0.83
CA VAL A 42 9.04 -3.86 -0.89
C VAL A 42 9.19 -3.37 -2.34
N ALA A 43 9.35 -4.28 -3.31
CA ALA A 43 9.38 -3.93 -4.73
C ALA A 43 8.08 -3.29 -5.21
N GLU A 44 6.93 -3.79 -4.76
CA GLU A 44 5.62 -3.24 -5.07
C GLU A 44 5.44 -1.84 -4.49
N ALA A 45 5.81 -1.62 -3.22
CA ALA A 45 5.79 -0.30 -2.61
C ALA A 45 6.72 0.69 -3.34
N ALA A 46 7.91 0.25 -3.73
CA ALA A 46 8.85 1.06 -4.50
C ALA A 46 8.31 1.43 -5.89
N ALA A 47 7.65 0.50 -6.59
CA ALA A 47 7.00 0.77 -7.87
C ALA A 47 5.85 1.78 -7.74
N ALA A 48 5.04 1.65 -6.67
CA ALA A 48 3.90 2.51 -6.36
C ALA A 48 4.32 3.93 -5.94
N SER A 49 5.54 4.13 -5.44
CA SER A 49 6.05 5.42 -4.92
C SER A 49 6.02 6.61 -5.90
N THR A 50 5.77 6.36 -7.19
CA THR A 50 5.63 7.39 -8.23
C THR A 50 4.20 7.55 -8.76
N GLY A 51 3.20 6.97 -8.08
CA GLY A 51 1.78 7.05 -8.48
C GLY A 51 1.46 6.29 -9.77
N GLN A 52 2.19 5.20 -10.05
CA GLN A 52 1.89 4.36 -11.20
C GLN A 52 0.65 3.49 -10.97
N ARG A 53 -0.05 3.20 -12.07
CA ARG A 53 -1.18 2.26 -12.09
C ARG A 53 -0.70 0.81 -12.01
N PHE A 54 -1.61 -0.08 -11.62
CA PHE A 54 -1.30 -1.50 -11.40
C PHE A 54 -0.86 -2.19 -12.69
N VAL A 55 -1.72 -2.17 -13.72
CA VAL A 55 -1.53 -2.91 -14.98
C VAL A 55 -0.36 -2.38 -15.80
N ASP A 56 -0.26 -1.06 -15.95
CA ASP A 56 0.70 -0.43 -16.87
C ASP A 56 2.07 -0.12 -16.21
N GLY A 57 2.20 -0.31 -14.90
CA GLY A 57 3.35 0.21 -14.16
C GLY A 57 3.85 -0.72 -13.07
N ILE A 58 3.03 -0.95 -12.03
CA ILE A 58 3.46 -1.67 -10.83
C ILE A 58 3.73 -3.15 -11.15
N LYS A 59 2.73 -3.87 -11.67
CA LYS A 59 2.84 -5.32 -11.92
C LYS A 59 3.98 -5.65 -12.89
N PRO A 60 4.12 -5.00 -14.06
CA PRO A 60 5.22 -5.30 -14.98
C PRO A 60 6.61 -4.95 -14.42
N ALA A 61 6.72 -3.95 -13.54
CA ALA A 61 7.99 -3.62 -12.91
C ALA A 61 8.42 -4.69 -11.90
N VAL A 62 7.48 -5.11 -11.06
CA VAL A 62 7.74 -6.10 -10.00
C VAL A 62 7.90 -7.51 -10.59
N GLU A 63 7.18 -7.88 -11.66
CA GLU A 63 7.42 -9.15 -12.38
C GLU A 63 8.82 -9.21 -12.99
N ARG A 64 9.27 -8.11 -13.63
CA ARG A 64 10.64 -8.04 -14.16
C ARG A 64 11.69 -8.14 -13.06
N PHE A 65 11.45 -7.51 -11.90
CA PHE A 65 12.33 -7.66 -10.75
C PHE A 65 12.35 -9.10 -10.23
N ARG A 66 11.18 -9.71 -10.03
CA ARG A 66 11.06 -11.10 -9.60
C ARG A 66 11.85 -12.03 -10.52
N ASP A 67 11.62 -11.93 -11.83
CA ASP A 67 12.22 -12.83 -12.80
C ASP A 67 13.74 -12.64 -12.90
N ALA A 68 14.22 -11.39 -12.82
CA ALA A 68 15.65 -11.07 -12.95
C ALA A 68 16.47 -11.29 -11.67
N PHE A 69 15.84 -11.20 -10.48
CA PHE A 69 16.56 -11.21 -9.20
C PHE A 69 16.12 -12.34 -8.27
N VAL A 70 14.82 -12.51 -8.03
CA VAL A 70 14.30 -13.45 -7.04
C VAL A 70 14.26 -14.87 -7.60
N ALA A 71 13.58 -15.08 -8.73
CA ALA A 71 13.48 -16.39 -9.39
C ALA A 71 14.82 -16.90 -9.95
N ALA A 72 15.79 -15.99 -10.12
CA ALA A 72 17.15 -16.30 -10.52
C ALA A 72 18.12 -16.49 -9.32
N ASP A 73 17.62 -16.48 -8.09
CA ASP A 73 18.39 -16.60 -6.83
C ASP A 73 19.53 -15.57 -6.68
N ARG A 74 19.46 -14.42 -7.36
CA ARG A 74 20.43 -13.32 -7.20
C ARG A 74 20.17 -12.50 -5.95
N VAL A 75 18.92 -12.40 -5.54
CA VAL A 75 18.48 -11.74 -4.31
C VAL A 75 17.56 -12.69 -3.58
N THR A 76 17.92 -13.04 -2.35
CA THR A 76 17.21 -14.01 -1.50
C THR A 76 16.89 -13.45 -0.11
N SER A 77 17.29 -12.21 0.15
CA SER A 77 17.07 -11.51 1.41
C SER A 77 17.21 -9.99 1.25
N PHE A 78 16.70 -9.22 2.21
CA PHE A 78 16.92 -7.78 2.27
C PHE A 78 18.40 -7.42 2.33
N ALA A 79 19.23 -8.21 3.00
CA ALA A 79 20.68 -8.03 3.01
C ALA A 79 21.30 -8.13 1.61
N SER A 80 20.87 -9.12 0.81
CA SER A 80 21.34 -9.24 -0.58
C SER A 80 20.78 -8.15 -1.50
N LEU A 81 19.55 -7.68 -1.26
CA LEU A 81 18.93 -6.58 -2.00
C LEU A 81 19.62 -5.25 -1.72
N ALA A 82 19.93 -4.98 -0.45
CA ALA A 82 20.64 -3.79 0.00
C ALA A 82 22.08 -3.69 -0.55
N ALA A 83 22.66 -4.84 -0.94
CA ALA A 83 24.00 -4.90 -1.53
C ALA A 83 24.03 -4.65 -3.04
N LEU A 84 22.86 -4.53 -3.71
CA LEU A 84 22.81 -4.21 -5.13
C LEU A 84 23.27 -2.77 -5.40
N ASP A 85 23.89 -2.57 -6.56
CA ASP A 85 24.10 -1.23 -7.10
C ASP A 85 22.75 -0.68 -7.58
N VAL A 86 22.43 0.55 -7.18
CA VAL A 86 21.22 1.24 -7.65
C VAL A 86 21.22 1.43 -9.17
N GLU A 87 22.39 1.40 -9.81
CA GLU A 87 22.56 1.47 -11.27
C GLU A 87 22.76 0.09 -11.94
N ASP A 88 22.47 -1.01 -11.24
CA ASP A 88 22.43 -2.36 -11.85
C ASP A 88 21.50 -2.36 -13.09
N GLU A 89 21.99 -2.89 -14.21
CA GLU A 89 21.30 -2.81 -15.50
C GLU A 89 19.91 -3.47 -15.48
N ASP A 90 19.77 -4.58 -14.75
CA ASP A 90 18.48 -5.27 -14.63
C ASP A 90 17.53 -4.53 -13.70
N LEU A 91 18.06 -3.84 -12.68
CA LEU A 91 17.27 -2.99 -11.81
C LEU A 91 16.77 -1.74 -12.54
N VAL A 92 17.62 -1.14 -13.38
CA VAL A 92 17.26 -0.06 -14.31
C VAL A 92 16.20 -0.56 -15.30
N ALA A 93 16.36 -1.76 -15.85
CA ALA A 93 15.38 -2.34 -16.77
C ALA A 93 14.02 -2.57 -16.09
N ALA A 94 14.01 -3.06 -14.85
CA ALA A 94 12.79 -3.36 -14.08
C ALA A 94 12.03 -2.09 -13.66
N PHE A 95 12.71 -1.12 -13.05
CA PHE A 95 12.04 0.03 -12.41
C PHE A 95 12.16 1.34 -13.19
N GLY A 96 13.17 1.49 -14.06
CA GLY A 96 13.38 2.66 -14.91
C GLY A 96 13.81 3.92 -14.16
N ALA A 97 12.90 4.52 -13.38
CA ALA A 97 13.17 5.74 -12.64
C ALA A 97 14.10 5.48 -11.43
N GLU A 98 15.15 6.28 -11.30
CA GLU A 98 16.13 6.18 -10.21
C GLU A 98 15.48 6.27 -8.82
N ARG A 99 14.46 7.13 -8.67
CA ARG A 99 13.71 7.27 -7.41
C ARG A 99 13.17 5.93 -6.90
N LYS A 100 12.60 5.09 -7.77
CA LYS A 100 12.04 3.80 -7.35
C LYS A 100 13.12 2.83 -6.90
N ARG A 101 14.23 2.79 -7.64
CA ARG A 101 15.38 1.95 -7.29
C ARG A 101 15.99 2.35 -5.96
N ARG A 102 16.13 3.65 -5.70
CA ARG A 102 16.57 4.16 -4.39
C ARG A 102 15.62 3.77 -3.27
N VAL A 103 14.31 3.97 -3.45
CA VAL A 103 13.31 3.54 -2.45
C VAL A 103 13.44 2.05 -2.13
N LEU A 104 13.54 1.19 -3.16
CA LEU A 104 13.73 -0.26 -3.00
C LEU A 104 15.00 -0.58 -2.18
N CYS A 105 16.16 -0.05 -2.59
CA CYS A 105 17.44 -0.36 -1.97
C CYS A 105 17.58 0.25 -0.56
N GLU A 106 17.10 1.47 -0.33
CA GLU A 106 17.17 2.12 0.99
C GLU A 106 16.25 1.43 2.01
N ILE A 107 15.03 1.04 1.62
CA ILE A 107 14.15 0.25 2.50
C ILE A 107 14.79 -1.10 2.82
N ALA A 108 15.33 -1.79 1.82
CA ALA A 108 16.04 -3.04 2.04
C ALA A 108 17.25 -2.87 2.98
N HIS A 109 17.98 -1.76 2.87
CA HIS A 109 19.11 -1.46 3.77
C HIS A 109 18.66 -1.29 5.22
N ILE A 110 17.55 -0.59 5.45
CA ILE A 110 16.97 -0.42 6.79
C ILE A 110 16.60 -1.77 7.41
N PHE A 111 15.96 -2.66 6.64
CA PHE A 111 15.61 -3.98 7.16
C PHE A 111 16.80 -4.93 7.28
N ALA A 112 17.81 -4.81 6.42
CA ALA A 112 19.05 -5.58 6.53
C ALA A 112 19.83 -5.27 7.82
N ASP A 113 19.67 -4.07 8.37
CA ASP A 113 20.26 -3.66 9.66
C ASP A 113 19.40 -4.06 10.88
N SER A 114 18.23 -4.70 10.65
CA SER A 114 17.38 -5.22 11.73
C SER A 114 18.05 -6.35 12.50
N SER A 115 17.71 -6.48 13.79
CA SER A 115 18.10 -7.64 14.60
C SER A 115 17.21 -8.88 14.38
N ILE A 116 16.22 -8.79 13.50
CA ILE A 116 15.30 -9.88 13.16
C ILE A 116 15.82 -10.56 11.88
N ASP A 117 16.20 -11.83 11.99
CA ASP A 117 16.81 -12.59 10.88
C ASP A 117 15.81 -12.95 9.76
N ASP A 118 14.51 -13.01 10.07
CA ASP A 118 13.46 -13.32 9.10
C ASP A 118 12.92 -12.04 8.48
N ASP A 119 13.15 -11.85 7.18
CA ASP A 119 12.84 -10.61 6.47
C ASP A 119 11.35 -10.25 6.52
N LEU A 120 10.46 -11.23 6.35
CA LEU A 120 9.02 -10.99 6.44
C LEU A 120 8.62 -10.55 7.84
N HIS A 121 9.12 -11.24 8.87
CA HIS A 121 8.87 -10.88 10.25
C HIS A 121 9.43 -9.49 10.60
N ALA A 122 10.60 -9.11 10.08
CA ALA A 122 11.17 -7.78 10.25
C ALA A 122 10.26 -6.69 9.66
N LEU A 123 9.74 -6.93 8.45
CA LEU A 123 8.80 -6.03 7.78
C LEU A 123 7.48 -5.91 8.56
N VAL A 124 6.92 -7.03 9.01
CA VAL A 124 5.66 -7.07 9.77
C VAL A 124 5.80 -6.39 11.13
N ASP A 125 6.89 -6.66 11.87
CA ASP A 125 7.15 -6.06 13.19
C ASP A 125 7.27 -4.52 13.10
N TRP A 126 8.00 -4.03 12.09
CA TRP A 126 8.03 -2.60 11.79
C TRP A 126 6.63 -2.06 11.47
N ALA A 127 5.90 -2.69 10.56
CA ALA A 127 4.62 -2.17 10.10
C ALA A 127 3.58 -2.05 11.24
N GLN A 128 3.59 -3.01 12.16
CA GLN A 128 2.72 -3.05 13.34
C GLN A 128 3.07 -1.98 14.37
N SER A 129 4.34 -1.64 14.52
CA SER A 129 4.83 -0.70 15.54
C SER A 129 5.03 0.74 15.04
N ALA A 130 5.11 0.93 13.72
CA ALA A 130 5.33 2.21 13.07
C ALA A 130 4.24 3.25 13.39
N ASP A 131 4.66 4.44 13.82
CA ASP A 131 3.78 5.59 14.06
C ASP A 131 3.68 6.48 12.81
N HIS A 132 2.62 6.27 12.03
CA HIS A 132 2.39 7.03 10.80
C HIS A 132 2.15 8.53 11.04
N TYR A 133 1.76 8.98 12.25
CA TYR A 133 1.67 10.41 12.58
C TYR A 133 3.05 11.04 12.80
N ARG A 134 4.08 10.22 12.98
CA ARG A 134 5.49 10.62 13.11
C ARG A 134 6.37 9.95 12.07
N TYR A 135 5.83 9.65 10.89
CA TYR A 135 6.54 8.91 9.86
C TYR A 135 7.88 9.58 9.46
N VAL A 136 7.99 10.91 9.54
CA VAL A 136 9.25 11.63 9.26
C VAL A 136 10.41 11.28 10.21
N ASP A 137 10.09 10.81 11.41
CA ASP A 137 11.07 10.36 12.40
C ASP A 137 11.35 8.85 12.28
N ASP A 138 10.53 8.12 11.51
CA ASP A 138 10.70 6.70 11.22
C ASP A 138 11.78 6.51 10.13
N PRO A 139 12.69 5.53 10.26
CA PRO A 139 13.72 5.28 9.25
C PRO A 139 13.16 5.10 7.83
N ILE A 140 12.04 4.40 7.67
CA ILE A 140 11.40 4.18 6.38
C ILE A 140 10.77 5.47 5.85
N GLY A 141 10.15 6.27 6.72
CA GLY A 141 9.56 7.54 6.32
C GLY A 141 10.58 8.65 6.03
N ALA A 142 11.83 8.49 6.50
CA ALA A 142 12.96 9.35 6.17
C ALA A 142 13.58 9.07 4.79
N VAL A 143 13.25 7.93 4.16
CA VAL A 143 13.74 7.55 2.82
C VAL A 143 13.27 8.57 1.78
N SER A 144 14.21 9.08 0.99
CA SER A 144 13.90 10.07 -0.05
C SER A 144 13.00 9.47 -1.13
N GLY A 145 11.75 9.91 -1.16
CA GLY A 145 10.75 9.45 -2.12
C GLY A 145 9.64 8.60 -1.49
N VAL A 146 9.74 8.29 -0.19
CA VAL A 146 8.65 7.75 0.62
C VAL A 146 7.86 8.91 1.22
N GLY A 147 6.60 9.04 0.82
CA GLY A 147 5.63 9.91 1.49
C GLY A 147 4.65 9.10 2.36
N PRO A 148 3.73 9.75 3.07
CA PRO A 148 2.71 9.08 3.89
C PRO A 148 1.93 8.00 3.13
N ALA A 149 1.56 8.26 1.86
CA ALA A 149 0.90 7.28 1.00
C ALA A 149 1.71 6.00 0.83
N THR A 150 2.98 6.11 0.43
CA THR A 150 3.88 4.95 0.25
C THR A 150 4.16 4.25 1.58
N PHE A 151 4.33 5.01 2.65
CA PHE A 151 4.55 4.48 4.00
C PHE A 151 3.37 3.61 4.45
N GLN A 152 2.14 4.11 4.31
CA GLN A 152 0.94 3.36 4.65
C GLN A 152 0.71 2.18 3.69
N TYR A 153 0.97 2.36 2.40
CA TYR A 153 0.84 1.27 1.42
C TYR A 153 1.78 0.09 1.74
N LEU A 154 3.02 0.38 2.16
CA LEU A 154 3.92 -0.68 2.63
C LEU A 154 3.40 -1.37 3.91
N ARG A 155 2.79 -0.62 4.82
CA ARG A 155 2.13 -1.21 6.00
C ARG A 155 0.94 -2.10 5.62
N GLN A 156 0.15 -1.72 4.61
CA GLN A 156 -0.92 -2.57 4.07
C GLN A 156 -0.34 -3.86 3.48
N LEU A 157 0.71 -3.74 2.65
CA LEU A 157 1.43 -4.89 2.08
C LEU A 157 1.99 -5.84 3.15
N ALA A 158 2.35 -5.31 4.33
CA ALA A 158 2.78 -6.06 5.50
C ALA A 158 1.63 -6.53 6.41
N GLY A 159 0.38 -6.51 5.92
CA GLY A 159 -0.78 -7.05 6.63
C GLY A 159 -1.38 -6.15 7.72
N VAL A 160 -1.10 -4.84 7.71
CA VAL A 160 -1.72 -3.88 8.65
C VAL A 160 -2.98 -3.27 8.01
N PRO A 161 -4.16 -3.31 8.67
CA PRO A 161 -5.40 -2.77 8.12
C PRO A 161 -5.45 -1.24 8.21
N THR A 162 -4.63 -0.57 7.39
CA THR A 162 -4.50 0.89 7.32
C THR A 162 -4.97 1.40 5.96
N VAL A 163 -4.93 2.72 5.77
CA VAL A 163 -5.31 3.43 4.54
C VAL A 163 -4.13 4.20 3.97
N ALA A 164 -3.96 4.18 2.65
CA ALA A 164 -3.01 5.03 1.95
C ALA A 164 -3.70 6.36 1.55
N PRO A 165 -3.23 7.52 2.05
CA PRO A 165 -3.82 8.80 1.66
C PRO A 165 -3.48 9.13 0.20
N ASP A 166 -4.41 8.85 -0.70
CA ASP A 166 -4.28 9.10 -2.13
C ASP A 166 -5.52 9.82 -2.71
N PRO A 167 -5.48 10.25 -3.99
CA PRO A 167 -6.60 10.97 -4.60
C PRO A 167 -7.90 10.16 -4.77
N THR A 168 -7.87 8.84 -4.61
CA THR A 168 -9.09 8.01 -4.61
C THR A 168 -9.77 8.10 -3.24
N ILE A 169 -8.99 8.00 -2.16
CA ILE A 169 -9.49 8.17 -0.79
C ILE A 169 -10.00 9.58 -0.55
N GLU A 170 -9.28 10.61 -1.02
CA GLU A 170 -9.76 11.99 -0.91
C GLU A 170 -11.14 12.18 -1.55
N ARG A 171 -11.38 11.57 -2.74
CA ARG A 171 -12.68 11.63 -3.40
C ARG A 171 -13.78 10.92 -2.63
N LEU A 172 -13.49 9.74 -2.09
CA LEU A 172 -14.46 9.01 -1.26
C LEU A 172 -14.83 9.84 -0.03
N LEU A 173 -13.84 10.37 0.68
CA LEU A 173 -14.06 11.19 1.88
C LEU A 173 -14.89 12.44 1.59
N LEU A 174 -14.60 13.15 0.50
CA LEU A 174 -15.37 14.34 0.12
C LEU A 174 -16.81 14.00 -0.27
N ALA A 175 -17.04 12.88 -0.96
CA ALA A 175 -18.39 12.43 -1.29
C ALA A 175 -19.19 12.08 -0.03
N VAL A 176 -18.56 11.39 0.92
CA VAL A 176 -19.19 11.07 2.21
C VAL A 176 -19.45 12.34 3.03
N ASP A 177 -18.55 13.31 3.04
CA ASP A 177 -18.74 14.58 3.74
C ASP A 177 -19.92 15.38 3.18
N ASP A 178 -20.11 15.41 1.85
CA ASP A 178 -21.23 16.07 1.18
C ASP A 178 -22.61 15.49 1.58
N ASP A 179 -22.65 14.21 1.98
CA ASP A 179 -23.87 13.51 2.41
C ASP A 179 -24.11 13.60 3.93
N LEU A 180 -23.17 14.16 4.70
CA LEU A 180 -23.29 14.33 6.15
C LEU A 180 -23.65 15.78 6.53
N ASP A 181 -24.60 15.94 7.45
CA ASP A 181 -24.98 17.26 7.97
C ASP A 181 -23.81 17.99 8.67
N ALA A 182 -22.92 17.22 9.30
CA ALA A 182 -21.69 17.70 9.94
C ALA A 182 -20.71 16.55 10.14
N SER A 183 -19.44 16.75 9.74
CA SER A 183 -18.37 15.79 9.95
C SER A 183 -17.03 16.50 10.29
N PRO A 184 -16.06 15.81 10.90
CA PRO A 184 -14.69 16.28 11.07
C PRO A 184 -13.77 15.89 9.89
N ILE A 185 -14.32 15.41 8.77
CA ILE A 185 -13.53 14.99 7.60
C ILE A 185 -12.69 16.17 7.10
N GLU A 186 -11.40 15.93 6.92
CA GLU A 186 -10.48 16.91 6.37
C GLU A 186 -9.39 16.22 5.53
N THR A 187 -9.26 16.61 4.27
CA THR A 187 -8.32 16.00 3.32
C THR A 187 -7.19 16.95 2.92
N THR A 188 -6.99 18.05 3.64
CA THR A 188 -6.01 19.10 3.28
C THR A 188 -4.55 18.67 3.40
N THR A 189 -4.29 17.55 4.08
CA THR A 189 -2.97 16.93 4.21
C THR A 189 -3.15 15.42 4.35
N ASP A 190 -2.18 14.64 3.89
CA ASP A 190 -2.18 13.18 4.01
C ASP A 190 -2.50 12.66 5.43
N LEU A 191 -1.93 13.28 6.47
CA LEU A 191 -2.18 12.88 7.86
C LEU A 191 -3.63 13.14 8.31
N ARG A 192 -4.25 14.20 7.80
CA ARG A 192 -5.66 14.52 8.06
C ARG A 192 -6.58 13.59 7.27
N THR A 193 -6.20 13.22 6.05
CA THR A 193 -6.86 12.20 5.25
C THR A 193 -6.88 10.86 6.01
N ILE A 194 -5.72 10.42 6.54
CA ILE A 194 -5.64 9.22 7.38
C ILE A 194 -6.54 9.35 8.62
N ALA A 195 -6.43 10.45 9.37
CA ALA A 195 -7.25 10.67 10.57
C ALA A 195 -8.76 10.67 10.28
N SER A 196 -9.17 11.17 9.11
CA SER A 196 -10.57 11.18 8.66
C SER A 196 -11.07 9.77 8.37
N CYS A 197 -10.26 8.93 7.72
CA CYS A 197 -10.56 7.51 7.52
C CYS A 197 -10.61 6.74 8.85
N GLU A 198 -9.68 7.00 9.78
CA GLU A 198 -9.70 6.38 11.11
C GLU A 198 -10.97 6.77 11.89
N TRP A 199 -11.39 8.04 11.80
CA TRP A 199 -12.64 8.49 12.38
C TRP A 199 -13.85 7.78 11.75
N LEU A 200 -13.93 7.73 10.41
CA LEU A 200 -14.99 7.01 9.69
C LEU A 200 -15.02 5.53 10.07
N ALA A 201 -13.85 4.89 10.14
CA ALA A 201 -13.76 3.49 10.53
C ALA A 201 -14.20 3.26 11.98
N PHE A 202 -13.95 4.23 12.87
CA PHE A 202 -14.40 4.16 14.26
C PHE A 202 -15.92 4.31 14.41
N ILE A 203 -16.57 5.13 13.57
CA ILE A 203 -18.02 5.38 13.66
C ILE A 203 -18.86 4.54 12.71
N SER A 204 -18.24 3.82 11.77
CA SER A 204 -18.87 2.88 10.86
C SER A 204 -18.47 1.44 11.22
N ASP A 205 -18.90 0.47 10.40
CA ASP A 205 -18.45 -0.93 10.53
C ASP A 205 -17.33 -1.27 9.54
N PHE A 206 -16.81 -0.29 8.78
CA PHE A 206 -15.73 -0.49 7.83
C PHE A 206 -14.38 -0.26 8.50
N SER A 207 -13.41 -1.12 8.22
CA SER A 207 -12.01 -0.89 8.59
C SER A 207 -11.33 0.12 7.65
N PRO A 208 -10.20 0.74 8.05
CA PRO A 208 -9.47 1.65 7.16
C PRO A 208 -9.04 1.02 5.83
N LEU A 209 -8.68 -0.26 5.85
CA LEU A 209 -8.31 -1.00 4.63
C LEU A 209 -9.51 -1.29 3.72
N GLU A 210 -10.69 -1.53 4.29
CA GLU A 210 -11.91 -1.68 3.48
C GLU A 210 -12.30 -0.35 2.83
N LEU A 211 -12.14 0.78 3.53
CA LEU A 211 -12.33 2.11 2.95
C LEU A 211 -11.36 2.35 1.78
N ASP A 212 -10.09 1.96 1.94
CA ASP A 212 -9.07 1.98 0.88
C ASP A 212 -9.51 1.17 -0.35
N CYS A 213 -9.95 -0.08 -0.13
CA CYS A 213 -10.45 -0.96 -1.18
C CYS A 213 -11.69 -0.38 -1.88
N ILE A 214 -12.63 0.22 -1.14
CA ILE A 214 -13.82 0.87 -1.70
C ILE A 214 -13.42 2.06 -2.58
N ALA A 215 -12.55 2.94 -2.08
CA ALA A 215 -12.10 4.11 -2.83
C ALA A 215 -11.34 3.70 -4.11
N TRP A 216 -10.41 2.76 -4.00
CA TRP A 216 -9.67 2.24 -5.14
C TRP A 216 -10.61 1.60 -6.16
N TRP A 217 -11.51 0.71 -5.72
CA TRP A 217 -12.42 0.03 -6.62
C TRP A 217 -13.31 1.02 -7.35
N THR A 218 -13.97 1.94 -6.64
CA THR A 218 -14.88 2.92 -7.27
C THR A 218 -14.18 3.84 -8.27
N ALA A 219 -12.90 4.18 -8.04
CA ALA A 219 -12.13 5.07 -8.90
C ALA A 219 -11.37 4.40 -10.05
N THR A 220 -11.22 3.07 -10.03
CA THR A 220 -10.40 2.31 -11.00
C THR A 220 -11.23 1.81 -12.19
N ASP A 221 -10.64 1.75 -13.38
CA ASP A 221 -11.33 1.24 -14.58
C ASP A 221 -11.62 -0.27 -14.47
N PRO A 222 -12.74 -0.79 -15.02
CA PRO A 222 -13.09 -2.22 -14.93
C PRO A 222 -11.99 -3.18 -15.39
N ASP A 223 -11.30 -2.86 -16.50
CA ASP A 223 -10.20 -3.68 -17.03
C ASP A 223 -9.04 -3.83 -16.02
N GLU A 224 -8.77 -2.78 -15.24
CA GLU A 224 -7.72 -2.80 -14.21
C GLU A 224 -8.17 -3.58 -12.96
N ARG A 225 -9.46 -3.53 -12.61
CA ARG A 225 -10.04 -4.38 -11.55
C ARG A 225 -9.98 -5.86 -11.92
N ASP A 226 -10.38 -6.19 -13.13
CA ASP A 226 -10.36 -7.57 -13.64
C ASP A 226 -8.94 -8.13 -13.64
N ALA A 227 -7.94 -7.32 -14.04
CA ALA A 227 -6.54 -7.71 -14.01
C ALA A 227 -6.00 -7.95 -12.58
N VAL A 228 -6.42 -7.15 -11.58
CA VAL A 228 -6.07 -7.40 -10.17
C VAL A 228 -6.67 -8.72 -9.69
N LEU A 229 -7.95 -8.96 -9.98
CA LEU A 229 -8.63 -10.20 -9.58
C LEU A 229 -8.06 -11.44 -10.28
N GLU A 230 -7.64 -11.33 -11.54
CA GLU A 230 -6.97 -12.40 -12.26
C GLU A 230 -5.58 -12.69 -11.68
N ALA A 231 -4.80 -11.65 -11.36
CA ALA A 231 -3.48 -11.81 -10.77
C ALA A 231 -3.50 -12.53 -9.41
N VAL A 232 -4.57 -12.35 -8.61
CA VAL A 232 -4.78 -13.10 -7.36
C VAL A 232 -5.08 -14.58 -7.62
N ARG A 233 -5.81 -14.91 -8.69
CA ARG A 233 -6.18 -16.31 -9.03
C ARG A 233 -5.01 -17.12 -9.58
N ASP A 234 -4.03 -16.46 -10.18
CA ASP A 234 -2.86 -17.09 -10.79
C ASP A 234 -1.69 -17.30 -9.80
N ALA A 235 -1.81 -16.75 -8.58
CA ALA A 235 -0.83 -16.86 -7.49
C ALA A 235 -0.97 -18.18 -6.71
#